data_AF-A0A0P1B8G8-F1
#
_entry.id   AF-A0A0P1B8G8-F1
#
_cell.length_a   1.000
_cell.length_b   1.000
_cell.length_c   1.000
_cell.angle_alpha   90.00
_cell.angle_beta   90.00
_cell.angle_gamma   90.00
#
_symmetry.space_group_name_H-M   'P 1'
#
loop_
_entity.id
_entity.type
_entity.pdbx_description
1 polymer ?
#
loop_
_entity_poly.entity_id
_entity_poly.type
_entity_poly.pdbx_seq_one_letter_code
_entity_poly.pdbx_strand_id
1 'polypeptide(L)'
;MKSAHIQPTDLDGYNMTMLPESLLGPFGADTLVTLSSYAPKIRDDPEYTDWVYVATAVQYFKIEPEFKAPLFDYLEGYVAVAKTDWSTSLIQGKQSIHLSRLVEGLVRVGCEAVRVQGYGMKSRLALVETNLFGDASHDLAHHNTWDLGIMCAKGSHIPLFKMLCTQTKGVKQFPMLGKLGQGHGSLNISFAYHGQEYMVKLYPRLVHHLKALAVQQFRWPSKILRRGKANLGTLKRRHTQLQRLVRNDQQALGGYRIEVTVKAPTLNSAIRQLGKTPLLNIQEWIKPLDDEFDDHQVGFILISSSAMLRQWTMLEEQAHQLGLFLGRNERNMTPVEQKVLIDLQNALGWNAGYRKLTHYQDTAAWWDAPQNQVVQSAVEQPTIEGTQNQPSAARTFAALQGLSDVLLLRELFSILQPKMG
;
A
#
# COMPACT_ATOMS: atom_id res chain seq x y z
N MET A 1 25.84 20.41 5.07
CA MET A 1 26.21 19.10 4.49
C MET A 1 25.03 18.66 3.64
N LYS A 2 25.22 18.31 2.36
CA LYS A 2 24.12 17.74 1.55
C LYS A 2 23.87 16.30 1.97
N SER A 3 22.61 15.93 2.14
CA SER A 3 22.16 14.58 2.47
C SER A 3 22.59 13.59 1.39
N ALA A 4 22.84 12.32 1.77
CA ALA A 4 23.14 11.28 0.80
C ALA A 4 21.87 10.93 0.01
N HIS A 5 21.91 11.07 -1.31
CA HIS A 5 20.84 10.60 -2.18
C HIS A 5 20.87 9.08 -2.28
N ILE A 6 19.72 8.43 -2.06
CA ILE A 6 19.59 6.98 -2.12
C ILE A 6 18.92 6.61 -3.44
N GLN A 7 19.51 5.67 -4.18
CA GLN A 7 18.91 5.15 -5.40
C GLN A 7 17.73 4.22 -5.07
N PRO A 8 16.64 4.24 -5.85
CA PRO A 8 15.60 3.23 -5.71
C PRO A 8 16.16 1.83 -6.00
N THR A 9 15.65 0.82 -5.31
CA THR A 9 16.09 -0.57 -5.48
C THR A 9 15.07 -1.44 -6.18
N ASP A 10 13.80 -1.04 -6.15
CA ASP A 10 12.69 -1.81 -6.72
C ASP A 10 11.60 -0.94 -7.34
N LEU A 11 10.88 -1.55 -8.28
CA LEU A 11 9.68 -1.04 -8.95
C LEU A 11 8.45 -1.72 -8.31
N ASP A 12 7.50 -0.92 -7.81
CA ASP A 12 6.22 -1.39 -7.25
C ASP A 12 5.08 -1.43 -8.26
N GLY A 13 5.10 -0.46 -9.18
CA GLY A 13 4.01 -0.26 -10.11
C GLY A 13 4.29 0.87 -11.08
N TYR A 14 3.47 0.94 -12.12
CA TYR A 14 3.54 1.95 -13.14
C TYR A 14 2.21 2.08 -13.88
N ASN A 15 1.97 3.28 -14.39
CA ASN A 15 1.10 3.49 -15.54
C ASN A 15 1.97 4.09 -16.64
N MET A 16 2.06 3.44 -17.79
CA MET A 16 2.86 3.91 -18.91
C MET A 16 2.11 3.76 -20.23
N THR A 17 2.33 4.67 -21.15
CA THR A 17 1.82 4.58 -22.52
C THR A 17 2.93 4.11 -23.46
N MET A 18 2.59 3.21 -24.38
CA MET A 18 3.51 2.64 -25.37
C MET A 18 2.78 2.43 -26.70
N LEU A 19 3.54 2.41 -27.80
CA LEU A 19 3.06 1.87 -29.07
C LEU A 19 2.74 0.36 -28.93
N PRO A 20 1.76 -0.20 -29.67
CA PRO A 20 1.41 -1.62 -29.57
C PRO A 20 2.60 -2.57 -29.80
N GLU A 21 3.41 -2.34 -30.82
CA GLU A 21 4.57 -3.15 -31.16
C GLU A 21 5.61 -3.20 -30.04
N SER A 22 5.75 -2.10 -29.30
CA SER A 22 6.70 -1.95 -28.20
C SER A 22 6.31 -2.81 -26.99
N LEU A 23 5.08 -3.34 -26.91
CA LEU A 23 4.66 -4.25 -25.85
C LEU A 23 5.41 -5.59 -25.87
N LEU A 24 5.86 -6.03 -27.05
CA LEU A 24 6.49 -7.35 -27.21
C LEU A 24 7.85 -7.45 -26.52
N GLY A 25 8.57 -6.34 -26.39
CA GLY A 25 9.86 -6.28 -25.70
C GLY A 25 9.75 -6.66 -24.22
N PRO A 26 9.10 -5.83 -23.38
CA PRO A 26 9.06 -6.04 -21.93
C PRO A 26 8.18 -7.22 -21.51
N PHE A 27 7.23 -7.66 -22.34
CA PHE A 27 6.26 -8.68 -21.96
C PHE A 27 6.40 -10.01 -22.72
N GLY A 28 7.14 -10.05 -23.82
CA GLY A 28 7.34 -11.25 -24.63
C GLY A 28 6.14 -11.58 -25.53
N ALA A 29 6.41 -11.93 -26.79
CA ALA A 29 5.38 -12.19 -27.80
C ALA A 29 4.47 -13.39 -27.48
N ASP A 30 5.03 -14.43 -26.85
CA ASP A 30 4.31 -15.67 -26.54
C ASP A 30 3.52 -15.59 -25.23
N THR A 31 3.60 -14.48 -24.49
CA THR A 31 2.86 -14.30 -23.24
C THR A 31 1.37 -14.42 -23.48
N LEU A 32 0.71 -15.27 -22.71
CA LEU A 32 -0.73 -15.40 -22.73
C LEU A 32 -1.37 -14.23 -22.00
N VAL A 33 -2.23 -13.51 -22.72
CA VAL A 33 -3.08 -12.45 -22.18
C VAL A 33 -4.54 -12.92 -22.21
N THR A 34 -5.29 -12.57 -21.17
CA THR A 34 -6.74 -12.78 -21.13
C THR A 34 -7.44 -11.53 -21.59
N LEU A 35 -8.28 -11.64 -22.63
CA LEU A 35 -9.12 -10.54 -23.09
C LEU A 35 -10.04 -10.08 -21.97
N SER A 36 -10.18 -8.76 -21.82
CA SER A 36 -10.83 -8.20 -20.64
C SER A 36 -12.35 -8.20 -20.75
N SER A 37 -13.01 -8.73 -19.72
CA SER A 37 -14.47 -8.66 -19.55
C SER A 37 -14.96 -7.73 -18.45
N TYR A 38 -14.04 -7.04 -17.79
CA TYR A 38 -14.36 -6.09 -16.75
C TYR A 38 -13.36 -4.93 -16.72
N ALA A 39 -13.77 -3.80 -16.14
CA ALA A 39 -12.90 -2.67 -15.90
C ALA A 39 -12.48 -2.65 -14.42
N PRO A 40 -11.21 -2.91 -14.08
CA PRO A 40 -10.73 -2.78 -12.72
C PRO A 40 -10.70 -1.30 -12.28
N LYS A 41 -10.83 -1.08 -10.97
CA LYS A 41 -10.65 0.25 -10.37
C LYS A 41 -9.18 0.46 -10.01
N ILE A 42 -8.42 0.95 -10.97
CA ILE A 42 -7.00 1.27 -10.85
C ILE A 42 -6.81 2.78 -10.90
N ARG A 43 -5.92 3.30 -10.05
CA ARG A 43 -5.60 4.75 -10.01
C ARG A 43 -4.74 5.10 -11.23
N ASP A 44 -5.16 6.07 -12.02
CA ASP A 44 -4.38 6.59 -13.14
C ASP A 44 -4.71 8.08 -13.32
N ASP A 45 -4.13 8.72 -14.33
CA ASP A 45 -4.55 10.05 -14.77
C ASP A 45 -6.03 10.05 -15.19
N PRO A 46 -6.85 11.04 -14.78
CA PRO A 46 -8.27 11.11 -15.11
C PRO A 46 -8.58 11.02 -16.60
N GLU A 47 -7.65 11.43 -17.47
CA GLU A 47 -7.75 11.31 -18.93
C GLU A 47 -8.04 9.88 -19.40
N TYR A 48 -7.58 8.88 -18.66
CA TYR A 48 -7.75 7.47 -19.04
C TYR A 48 -9.02 6.83 -18.45
N THR A 49 -9.92 7.58 -17.83
CA THR A 49 -11.04 6.98 -17.05
C THR A 49 -11.99 6.15 -17.92
N ASP A 50 -12.24 6.60 -19.14
CA ASP A 50 -13.17 6.00 -20.11
C ASP A 50 -12.49 5.06 -21.12
N TRP A 51 -11.16 4.98 -21.10
CA TRP A 51 -10.40 4.05 -21.93
C TRP A 51 -10.78 2.59 -21.66
N VAL A 52 -10.74 1.79 -22.72
CA VAL A 52 -11.26 0.42 -22.76
C VAL A 52 -10.18 -0.56 -22.35
N TYR A 53 -10.44 -1.36 -21.32
CA TYR A 53 -9.59 -2.49 -20.98
C TYR A 53 -9.76 -3.58 -22.04
N VAL A 54 -8.67 -3.96 -22.69
CA VAL A 54 -8.69 -4.94 -23.79
C VAL A 54 -8.11 -6.27 -23.41
N ALA A 55 -7.10 -6.27 -22.54
CA ALA A 55 -6.49 -7.51 -22.08
C ALA A 55 -5.82 -7.33 -20.72
N THR A 56 -5.55 -8.46 -20.08
CA THR A 56 -4.80 -8.53 -18.84
C THR A 56 -3.92 -9.79 -18.80
N ALA A 57 -2.71 -9.62 -18.29
CA ALA A 57 -1.86 -10.70 -17.80
C ALA A 57 -1.57 -10.42 -16.31
N VAL A 58 -0.31 -10.15 -15.96
CA VAL A 58 0.02 -9.50 -14.68
C VAL A 58 -0.33 -8.01 -14.74
N GLN A 59 -0.22 -7.40 -15.92
CA GLN A 59 -0.60 -6.01 -16.21
C GLN A 59 -2.00 -5.94 -16.82
N TYR A 60 -2.53 -4.72 -16.90
CA TYR A 60 -3.73 -4.39 -17.66
C TYR A 60 -3.37 -3.51 -18.86
N PHE A 61 -4.01 -3.76 -19.99
CA PHE A 61 -3.84 -3.00 -21.23
C PHE A 61 -5.13 -2.27 -21.56
N LYS A 62 -5.02 -0.98 -21.88
CA LYS A 62 -6.15 -0.13 -22.25
C LYS A 62 -5.86 0.63 -23.53
N ILE A 63 -6.91 0.94 -24.27
CA ILE A 63 -6.87 1.74 -25.50
C ILE A 63 -8.02 2.75 -25.52
N GLU A 64 -7.96 3.71 -26.44
CA GLU A 64 -9.03 4.68 -26.63
C GLU A 64 -10.34 4.02 -27.09
N PRO A 65 -11.51 4.57 -26.69
CA PRO A 65 -12.81 3.98 -27.01
C PRO A 65 -13.08 3.74 -28.49
N GLU A 66 -12.54 4.59 -29.38
CA GLU A 66 -12.74 4.47 -30.82
C GLU A 66 -12.20 3.16 -31.41
N PHE A 67 -11.13 2.59 -30.82
CA PHE A 67 -10.52 1.35 -31.30
C PHE A 67 -11.24 0.08 -30.81
N LYS A 68 -12.18 0.19 -29.86
CA LYS A 68 -12.86 -0.98 -29.27
C LYS A 68 -13.59 -1.83 -30.31
N ALA A 69 -14.42 -1.20 -31.13
CA ALA A 69 -15.23 -1.94 -32.12
C ALA A 69 -14.35 -2.54 -33.23
N PRO A 70 -13.45 -1.78 -33.89
CA PRO A 70 -12.54 -2.35 -34.87
C PRO A 70 -11.67 -3.49 -34.33
N LEU A 71 -11.16 -3.38 -33.09
CA LEU A 71 -10.35 -4.43 -32.49
C LEU A 71 -11.17 -5.69 -32.20
N PHE A 72 -12.42 -5.53 -31.72
CA PHE A 72 -13.33 -6.64 -31.51
C PHE A 72 -13.59 -7.39 -32.83
N ASP A 73 -13.94 -6.67 -33.90
CA ASP A 73 -14.27 -7.24 -35.20
C ASP A 73 -13.06 -8.00 -35.79
N TYR A 74 -11.84 -7.45 -35.61
CA TYR A 74 -10.62 -8.15 -35.99
C TYR A 74 -10.47 -9.47 -35.21
N LEU A 75 -10.59 -9.43 -33.87
CA LEU A 75 -10.37 -10.61 -33.03
C LEU A 75 -11.43 -11.70 -33.22
N GLU A 76 -12.69 -11.33 -33.45
CA GLU A 76 -13.78 -12.27 -33.73
C GLU A 76 -13.50 -13.14 -34.97
N GLY A 77 -12.75 -12.61 -35.94
CA GLY A 77 -12.29 -13.37 -37.11
C GLY A 77 -11.29 -14.51 -36.80
N TYR A 78 -10.69 -14.52 -35.61
CA TYR A 78 -9.66 -15.50 -35.22
C TYR A 78 -10.01 -16.32 -33.98
N VAL A 79 -10.85 -15.79 -33.09
CA VAL A 79 -11.22 -16.44 -31.83
C VAL A 79 -12.71 -16.27 -31.54
N ALA A 80 -13.31 -17.27 -30.90
CA ALA A 80 -14.69 -17.20 -30.45
C ALA A 80 -14.81 -16.24 -29.26
N VAL A 81 -15.38 -15.05 -29.50
CA VAL A 81 -15.62 -14.02 -28.49
C VAL A 81 -17.02 -13.46 -28.62
N ALA A 82 -17.54 -12.86 -27.54
CA ALA A 82 -18.84 -12.19 -27.53
C ALA A 82 -18.66 -10.75 -27.06
N LYS A 83 -19.27 -9.81 -27.79
CA LYS A 83 -19.17 -8.38 -27.52
C LYS A 83 -19.91 -7.99 -26.24
N THR A 84 -19.29 -7.13 -25.44
CA THR A 84 -19.88 -6.58 -24.22
C THR A 84 -20.51 -5.20 -24.45
N ASP A 85 -21.64 -4.96 -23.76
CA ASP A 85 -22.34 -3.67 -23.73
C ASP A 85 -21.62 -2.64 -22.85
N TRP A 86 -20.72 -3.08 -21.97
CA TRP A 86 -19.94 -2.20 -21.10
C TRP A 86 -18.91 -1.42 -21.92
N SER A 87 -18.97 -0.08 -21.89
CA SER A 87 -18.09 0.78 -22.68
C SER A 87 -16.59 0.52 -22.43
N THR A 88 -16.20 0.22 -21.19
CA THR A 88 -14.80 0.10 -20.74
C THR A 88 -14.23 -1.32 -20.72
N SER A 89 -14.94 -2.32 -21.24
CA SER A 89 -14.40 -3.67 -21.45
C SER A 89 -14.60 -4.15 -22.88
N LEU A 90 -13.83 -5.16 -23.30
CA LEU A 90 -13.81 -5.62 -24.70
C LEU A 90 -14.80 -6.76 -24.96
N ILE A 91 -14.82 -7.78 -24.09
CA ILE A 91 -15.64 -9.00 -24.28
C ILE A 91 -16.55 -9.29 -23.08
N GLN A 92 -17.53 -10.19 -23.22
CA GLN A 92 -18.37 -10.61 -22.08
C GLN A 92 -17.74 -11.75 -21.26
N GLY A 93 -17.04 -12.66 -21.94
CA GLY A 93 -16.58 -13.92 -21.36
C GLY A 93 -15.12 -13.90 -20.91
N LYS A 94 -14.45 -15.04 -21.07
CA LYS A 94 -13.02 -15.19 -20.81
C LYS A 94 -12.40 -15.91 -22.00
N GLN A 95 -11.50 -15.24 -22.69
CA GLN A 95 -10.72 -15.81 -23.79
C GLN A 95 -9.26 -15.42 -23.60
N SER A 96 -8.35 -16.36 -23.83
CA SER A 96 -6.91 -16.10 -23.77
C SER A 96 -6.30 -16.20 -25.17
N ILE A 97 -5.39 -15.29 -25.48
CA ILE A 97 -4.64 -15.23 -26.74
C ILE A 97 -3.17 -14.91 -26.44
N HIS A 98 -2.27 -15.15 -27.40
CA HIS A 98 -0.90 -14.65 -27.30
C HIS A 98 -0.89 -13.12 -27.44
N LEU A 99 0.02 -12.45 -26.73
CA LEU A 99 0.21 -11.01 -26.82
C LEU A 99 0.50 -10.57 -28.26
N SER A 100 1.26 -11.36 -29.02
CA SER A 100 1.50 -11.11 -30.45
C SER A 100 0.20 -10.97 -31.27
N ARG A 101 -0.82 -11.79 -31.01
CA ARG A 101 -2.13 -11.69 -31.68
C ARG A 101 -2.87 -10.41 -31.30
N LEU A 102 -2.78 -9.99 -30.04
CA LEU A 102 -3.36 -8.72 -29.61
C LEU A 102 -2.66 -7.54 -30.29
N VAL A 103 -1.33 -7.54 -30.32
CA VAL A 103 -0.52 -6.51 -30.97
C VAL A 103 -0.82 -6.42 -32.46
N GLU A 104 -0.92 -7.55 -33.16
CA GLU A 104 -1.31 -7.59 -34.58
C GLU A 104 -2.65 -6.91 -34.82
N GLY A 105 -3.66 -7.19 -33.97
CA GLY A 105 -4.97 -6.54 -34.04
C GLY A 105 -4.92 -5.04 -33.77
N LEU A 106 -4.16 -4.61 -32.76
CA LEU A 106 -3.98 -3.20 -32.41
C LEU A 106 -3.32 -2.41 -33.54
N VAL A 107 -2.25 -2.93 -34.12
CA VAL A 107 -1.58 -2.32 -35.28
C VAL A 107 -2.53 -2.27 -36.48
N ARG A 108 -3.32 -3.35 -36.71
CA ARG A 108 -4.24 -3.42 -37.85
C ARG A 108 -5.35 -2.37 -37.80
N VAL A 109 -5.80 -1.99 -36.60
CA VAL A 109 -6.84 -0.96 -36.41
C VAL A 109 -6.27 0.45 -36.30
N GLY A 110 -4.95 0.62 -36.45
CA GLY A 110 -4.28 1.92 -36.34
C GLY A 110 -4.21 2.46 -34.91
N CYS A 111 -4.24 1.60 -33.89
CA CYS A 111 -4.07 2.04 -32.51
C CYS A 111 -2.60 2.46 -32.30
N GLU A 112 -2.38 3.70 -31.89
CA GLU A 112 -1.02 4.22 -31.64
C GLU A 112 -0.68 4.30 -30.15
N ALA A 113 -1.67 4.18 -29.26
CA ALA A 113 -1.46 4.31 -27.82
C ALA A 113 -2.10 3.17 -27.03
N VAL A 114 -1.25 2.40 -26.34
CA VAL A 114 -1.67 1.41 -25.35
C VAL A 114 -1.25 1.88 -23.97
N ARG A 115 -2.24 2.14 -23.10
CA ARG A 115 -2.00 2.45 -21.69
C ARG A 115 -1.84 1.16 -20.90
N VAL A 116 -0.64 0.93 -20.40
CA VAL A 116 -0.25 -0.26 -19.62
C VAL A 116 -0.22 0.08 -18.15
N GLN A 117 -0.91 -0.72 -17.34
CA GLN A 117 -1.03 -0.53 -15.90
C GLN A 117 -0.53 -1.78 -15.16
N GLY A 118 0.54 -1.63 -14.38
CA GLY A 118 1.14 -2.70 -13.57
C GLY A 118 1.20 -2.29 -12.11
N TYR A 119 0.75 -3.15 -11.19
CA TYR A 119 0.71 -2.83 -9.76
C TYR A 119 1.06 -3.99 -8.85
N GLY A 120 1.70 -3.67 -7.72
CA GLY A 120 1.96 -4.61 -6.64
C GLY A 120 3.07 -5.62 -6.95
N MET A 121 3.86 -5.38 -8.00
CA MET A 121 5.09 -6.11 -8.23
C MET A 121 6.14 -5.63 -7.22
N LYS A 122 7.10 -6.46 -6.81
CA LYS A 122 8.25 -6.00 -5.99
C LYS A 122 9.52 -6.34 -6.74
N SER A 123 9.60 -5.81 -7.95
CA SER A 123 10.62 -6.18 -8.92
C SER A 123 11.90 -5.43 -8.60
N ARG A 124 12.96 -6.14 -8.25
CA ARG A 124 14.29 -5.55 -8.09
C ARG A 124 14.69 -4.90 -9.41
N LEU A 125 15.06 -3.63 -9.40
CA LEU A 125 15.42 -2.90 -10.63
C LEU A 125 16.60 -3.55 -11.36
N ALA A 126 17.51 -4.20 -10.64
CA ALA A 126 18.62 -4.96 -11.21
C ALA A 126 18.18 -6.18 -12.05
N LEU A 127 16.92 -6.61 -11.95
CA LEU A 127 16.33 -7.71 -12.72
C LEU A 127 15.33 -7.22 -13.78
N VAL A 128 15.22 -5.91 -13.97
CA VAL A 128 14.30 -5.29 -14.94
C VAL A 128 15.13 -4.68 -16.06
N GLU A 129 14.80 -5.00 -17.30
CA GLU A 129 15.33 -4.31 -18.47
C GLU A 129 14.70 -2.93 -18.60
N THR A 130 15.20 -1.98 -17.83
CA THR A 130 14.57 -0.65 -17.61
C THR A 130 14.43 0.19 -18.88
N ASN A 131 15.20 -0.11 -19.92
CA ASN A 131 15.14 0.50 -21.24
C ASN A 131 13.90 0.10 -22.04
N LEU A 132 13.23 -0.99 -21.69
CA LEU A 132 12.00 -1.45 -22.35
C LEU A 132 10.72 -0.81 -21.78
N PHE A 133 10.84 0.02 -20.73
CA PHE A 133 9.71 0.56 -19.99
C PHE A 133 9.52 2.06 -20.24
N GLY A 134 8.47 2.36 -21.00
CA GLY A 134 8.09 3.70 -21.45
C GLY A 134 8.85 4.16 -22.69
N ASP A 135 8.25 5.09 -23.41
CA ASP A 135 8.81 5.72 -24.61
C ASP A 135 8.83 7.23 -24.41
N ALA A 136 10.01 7.85 -24.52
CA ALA A 136 10.15 9.30 -24.31
C ALA A 136 9.64 10.16 -25.47
N SER A 137 9.55 9.58 -26.67
CA SER A 137 9.03 10.27 -27.86
C SER A 137 7.52 10.19 -27.99
N HIS A 138 6.85 9.32 -27.23
CA HIS A 138 5.40 9.20 -27.30
C HIS A 138 4.72 10.46 -26.73
N ASP A 139 3.70 10.98 -27.42
CA ASP A 139 3.03 12.24 -27.04
C ASP A 139 2.45 12.20 -25.61
N LEU A 140 1.84 11.07 -25.23
CA LEU A 140 1.29 10.81 -23.90
C LEU A 140 2.33 10.41 -22.83
N ALA A 141 3.64 10.42 -23.13
CA ALA A 141 4.66 9.97 -22.17
C ALA A 141 4.71 10.81 -20.89
N HIS A 142 4.32 12.08 -20.96
CA HIS A 142 4.28 12.97 -19.81
C HIS A 142 3.23 12.58 -18.75
N HIS A 143 2.27 11.72 -19.08
CA HIS A 143 1.31 11.12 -18.14
C HIS A 143 1.83 9.85 -17.46
N ASN A 144 3.02 9.36 -17.82
CA ASN A 144 3.59 8.16 -17.23
C ASN A 144 3.93 8.37 -15.76
N THR A 145 3.61 7.38 -14.93
CA THR A 145 3.84 7.37 -13.49
C THR A 145 4.54 6.08 -13.06
N TRP A 146 5.46 6.19 -12.12
CA TRP A 146 6.29 5.09 -11.64
C TRP A 146 6.33 5.09 -10.12
N ASP A 147 5.97 3.97 -9.50
CA ASP A 147 6.08 3.76 -8.06
C ASP A 147 7.43 3.06 -7.80
N LEU A 148 8.42 3.81 -7.32
CA LEU A 148 9.78 3.32 -7.04
C LEU A 148 10.01 3.28 -5.53
N GLY A 149 10.81 2.34 -5.03
CA GLY A 149 11.00 2.25 -3.58
C GLY A 149 12.27 1.59 -3.13
N ILE A 150 12.42 1.60 -1.80
CA ILE A 150 13.44 0.87 -1.05
C ILE A 150 12.79 0.10 0.11
N MET A 151 13.29 -1.11 0.36
CA MET A 151 12.93 -1.89 1.54
C MET A 151 14.10 -1.89 2.53
N CYS A 152 13.91 -1.27 3.68
CA CYS A 152 14.86 -1.28 4.78
C CYS A 152 14.47 -2.40 5.74
N ALA A 153 14.98 -3.61 5.52
CA ALA A 153 14.60 -4.82 6.27
C ALA A 153 15.35 -5.00 7.61
N LYS A 154 16.19 -4.03 8.00
CA LYS A 154 17.00 -4.10 9.21
C LYS A 154 16.18 -3.70 10.45
N GLY A 155 16.40 -4.39 11.55
CA GLY A 155 15.87 -4.05 12.87
C GLY A 155 14.94 -5.11 13.45
N SER A 156 14.89 -5.19 14.79
CA SER A 156 14.01 -6.10 15.54
C SER A 156 12.66 -5.51 15.91
N HIS A 157 12.41 -4.25 15.54
CA HIS A 157 11.22 -3.48 15.91
C HIS A 157 10.45 -3.02 14.68
N ILE A 158 9.15 -2.91 14.85
CA ILE A 158 8.19 -2.38 13.88
C ILE A 158 8.15 -0.86 14.06
N PRO A 159 8.68 -0.05 13.12
CA PRO A 159 8.59 1.39 13.19
C PRO A 159 7.19 1.86 12.78
N LEU A 160 6.58 2.74 13.57
CA LEU A 160 5.34 3.43 13.21
C LEU A 160 5.58 4.92 13.15
N PHE A 161 5.03 5.58 12.15
CA PHE A 161 5.35 6.96 11.78
C PHE A 161 4.17 7.91 12.03
N LYS A 162 4.49 9.18 12.26
CA LYS A 162 3.52 10.27 12.46
C LYS A 162 4.16 11.59 12.06
N MET A 163 3.40 12.52 11.47
CA MET A 163 3.88 13.88 11.27
C MET A 163 4.04 14.61 12.60
N LEU A 164 5.15 15.33 12.77
CA LEU A 164 5.33 16.20 13.93
C LEU A 164 4.55 17.50 13.79
N CYS A 165 4.47 18.05 12.58
CA CYS A 165 3.60 19.17 12.27
C CYS A 165 2.17 18.67 12.00
N THR A 166 1.18 19.27 12.66
CA THR A 166 -0.23 18.85 12.61
C THR A 166 -1.03 19.53 11.50
N GLN A 167 -0.48 20.57 10.87
CA GLN A 167 -1.16 21.38 9.85
C GLN A 167 -0.64 21.15 8.42
N THR A 168 0.27 20.21 8.23
CA THR A 168 0.86 19.89 6.93
C THR A 168 -0.22 19.45 5.94
N LYS A 169 -0.34 20.17 4.83
CA LYS A 169 -1.25 19.81 3.74
C LYS A 169 -0.72 18.56 3.01
N GLY A 170 -1.60 17.86 2.30
CA GLY A 170 -1.18 16.72 1.47
C GLY A 170 -0.83 15.44 2.23
N VAL A 171 -0.96 15.42 3.57
CA VAL A 171 -0.67 14.23 4.37
C VAL A 171 -1.93 13.43 4.69
N LYS A 172 -1.86 12.11 4.49
CA LYS A 172 -2.80 11.12 5.02
C LYS A 172 -2.07 10.17 5.95
N GLN A 173 -2.54 10.10 7.20
CA GLN A 173 -2.01 9.18 8.20
C GLN A 173 -2.96 8.00 8.40
N PHE A 174 -2.37 6.81 8.54
CA PHE A 174 -3.08 5.56 8.77
C PHE A 174 -2.61 4.97 10.09
N PRO A 175 -3.20 5.35 11.24
CA PRO A 175 -2.83 4.81 12.55
C PRO A 175 -2.95 3.29 12.59
N MET A 176 -2.04 2.62 13.29
CA MET A 176 -1.95 1.17 13.36
C MET A 176 -1.74 0.72 14.82
N LEU A 177 -1.99 -0.56 15.10
CA LEU A 177 -1.71 -1.19 16.39
C LEU A 177 -2.51 -0.62 17.57
N GLY A 178 -3.68 -0.02 17.35
CA GLY A 178 -4.58 0.43 18.41
C GLY A 178 -3.89 1.33 19.46
N LYS A 179 -4.05 0.99 20.74
CA LYS A 179 -3.47 1.71 21.88
C LYS A 179 -1.94 1.72 21.84
N LEU A 180 -1.32 0.59 21.52
CA LEU A 180 0.13 0.43 21.42
C LEU A 180 0.76 1.36 20.37
N GLY A 181 0.08 1.63 19.27
CA GLY A 181 0.60 2.50 18.21
C GLY A 181 0.47 4.00 18.51
N GLN A 182 -0.32 4.40 19.52
CA GLN A 182 -0.43 5.81 19.95
C GLN A 182 -0.73 6.79 18.80
N GLY A 183 -1.59 6.36 17.87
CA GLY A 183 -1.92 7.13 16.67
C GLY A 183 -0.87 7.07 15.54
N HIS A 184 0.33 6.55 15.76
CA HIS A 184 1.34 6.33 14.71
C HIS A 184 0.94 5.18 13.81
N GLY A 185 1.48 5.16 12.59
CA GLY A 185 1.24 4.07 11.65
C GLY A 185 1.97 4.27 10.33
N SER A 186 1.23 4.24 9.23
CA SER A 186 1.76 4.56 7.90
C SER A 186 1.42 6.00 7.51
N LEU A 187 2.24 6.58 6.64
CA LEU A 187 2.04 7.91 6.06
C LEU A 187 1.94 7.81 4.54
N ASN A 188 1.10 8.64 3.97
CA ASN A 188 1.09 8.98 2.54
C ASN A 188 1.15 10.50 2.44
N ILE A 189 2.19 11.01 1.80
CA ILE A 189 2.57 12.42 1.78
C ILE A 189 2.62 12.86 0.32
N SER A 190 1.75 13.80 -0.07
CA SER A 190 1.92 14.56 -1.30
C SER A 190 2.86 15.73 -1.01
N PHE A 191 3.97 15.79 -1.73
CA PHE A 191 5.08 16.69 -1.45
C PHE A 191 5.63 17.27 -2.75
N ALA A 192 5.72 18.59 -2.84
CA ALA A 192 6.42 19.27 -3.92
C ALA A 192 7.88 19.46 -3.52
N TYR A 193 8.81 18.96 -4.34
CA TYR A 193 10.25 19.15 -4.15
C TYR A 193 10.85 19.82 -5.38
N HIS A 194 11.49 20.98 -5.20
CA HIS A 194 12.02 21.79 -6.30
C HIS A 194 11.00 22.02 -7.44
N GLY A 195 9.75 22.28 -7.07
CA GLY A 195 8.65 22.54 -8.01
C GLY A 195 8.07 21.32 -8.71
N GLN A 196 8.50 20.09 -8.35
CA GLN A 196 7.94 18.85 -8.89
C GLN A 196 7.12 18.11 -7.83
N GLU A 197 5.96 17.61 -8.22
CA GLU A 197 5.05 16.87 -7.34
C GLU A 197 5.47 15.39 -7.20
N TYR A 198 5.56 14.95 -5.95
CA TYR A 198 5.84 13.57 -5.57
C TYR A 198 4.76 13.04 -4.62
N MET A 199 4.55 11.72 -4.62
CA MET A 199 3.77 11.06 -3.57
C MET A 199 4.64 10.05 -2.85
N VAL A 200 4.83 10.23 -1.56
CA VAL A 200 5.70 9.42 -0.72
C VAL A 200 4.85 8.60 0.24
N LYS A 201 5.01 7.28 0.20
CA LYS A 201 4.41 6.35 1.17
C LYS A 201 5.50 5.82 2.08
N LEU A 202 5.32 5.99 3.39
CA LEU A 202 6.22 5.50 4.43
C LEU A 202 5.45 4.57 5.36
N TYR A 203 5.88 3.31 5.45
CA TYR A 203 5.14 2.28 6.18
C TYR A 203 6.02 1.13 6.69
N PRO A 204 5.63 0.46 7.78
CA PRO A 204 6.38 -0.68 8.30
C PRO A 204 6.35 -1.88 7.36
N ARG A 205 7.42 -2.68 7.38
CA ARG A 205 7.50 -3.95 6.65
C ARG A 205 6.39 -4.94 7.04
N LEU A 206 5.85 -4.82 8.26
CA LEU A 206 4.66 -5.55 8.73
C LEU A 206 3.52 -5.60 7.68
N VAL A 207 3.27 -4.50 6.96
CA VAL A 207 2.21 -4.41 5.95
C VAL A 207 2.42 -5.45 4.83
N HIS A 208 3.67 -5.72 4.44
CA HIS A 208 3.97 -6.72 3.41
C HIS A 208 3.69 -8.13 3.86
N HIS A 209 4.04 -8.47 5.11
CA HIS A 209 3.71 -9.77 5.67
C HIS A 209 2.21 -9.98 5.75
N LEU A 210 1.45 -8.96 6.16
CA LEU A 210 -0.01 -9.03 6.18
C LEU A 210 -0.63 -9.22 4.79
N LYS A 211 -0.02 -8.63 3.74
CA LYS A 211 -0.42 -8.87 2.33
C LYS A 211 -0.07 -10.29 1.89
N ALA A 212 1.12 -10.79 2.23
CA ALA A 212 1.54 -12.15 1.88
C ALA A 212 0.69 -13.25 2.56
N LEU A 213 0.20 -12.99 3.77
CA LEU A 213 -0.66 -13.92 4.53
C LEU A 213 -2.14 -13.87 4.14
N ALA A 214 -2.54 -13.00 3.20
CA ALA A 214 -3.94 -12.77 2.89
C ALA A 214 -4.19 -12.49 1.41
N VAL A 215 -4.99 -13.35 0.76
CA VAL A 215 -5.54 -13.07 -0.58
C VAL A 215 -6.41 -11.81 -0.57
N GLN A 216 -7.22 -11.59 0.48
CA GLN A 216 -8.03 -10.39 0.62
C GLN A 216 -8.20 -9.95 2.09
N GLN A 217 -8.02 -8.66 2.33
CA GLN A 217 -8.38 -8.00 3.59
C GLN A 217 -9.84 -7.56 3.49
N PHE A 218 -10.72 -7.95 4.43
CA PHE A 218 -12.11 -7.47 4.38
C PHE A 218 -12.09 -5.94 4.45
N ARG A 219 -12.89 -5.27 3.61
CA ARG A 219 -12.95 -3.80 3.49
C ARG A 219 -14.04 -3.18 4.37
N TRP A 220 -15.09 -3.93 4.68
CA TRP A 220 -16.20 -3.51 5.52
C TRP A 220 -16.52 -4.63 6.51
N PRO A 221 -16.87 -4.29 7.77
CA PRO A 221 -17.42 -5.30 8.67
C PRO A 221 -18.71 -5.87 8.07
N SER A 222 -18.96 -7.15 8.30
CA SER A 222 -20.18 -7.77 7.82
C SER A 222 -21.38 -7.33 8.65
N LYS A 223 -22.55 -7.25 8.03
CA LYS A 223 -23.81 -7.00 8.76
C LYS A 223 -24.35 -8.25 9.45
N ILE A 224 -23.96 -9.44 8.99
CA ILE A 224 -24.48 -10.73 9.48
C ILE A 224 -23.43 -11.43 10.35
N LEU A 225 -23.86 -11.95 11.51
CA LEU A 225 -22.98 -12.54 12.51
C LEU A 225 -22.14 -13.69 11.95
N ARG A 226 -22.70 -14.59 11.15
CA ARG A 226 -21.97 -15.70 10.50
C ARG A 226 -20.70 -15.22 9.79
N ARG A 227 -20.82 -14.14 9.01
CA ARG A 227 -19.67 -13.56 8.28
C ARG A 227 -18.73 -12.82 9.23
N GLY A 228 -19.25 -12.19 10.29
CA GLY A 228 -18.46 -11.63 11.38
C GLY A 228 -17.55 -12.67 12.06
N LYS A 229 -18.11 -13.81 12.45
CA LYS A 229 -17.36 -14.96 13.00
C LYS A 229 -16.29 -15.45 12.01
N ALA A 230 -16.61 -15.53 10.72
CA ALA A 230 -15.65 -15.93 9.69
C ALA A 230 -14.49 -14.91 9.53
N ASN A 231 -14.79 -13.61 9.61
CA ASN A 231 -13.79 -12.55 9.61
C ASN A 231 -12.89 -12.65 10.85
N LEU A 232 -13.47 -12.82 12.04
CA LEU A 232 -12.71 -13.01 13.27
C LEU A 232 -11.79 -14.24 13.18
N GLY A 233 -12.31 -15.38 12.69
CA GLY A 233 -11.51 -16.58 12.46
C GLY A 233 -10.35 -16.35 11.49
N THR A 234 -10.54 -15.49 10.47
CA THR A 234 -9.46 -15.09 9.56
C THR A 234 -8.41 -14.23 10.26
N LEU A 235 -8.81 -13.33 11.15
CA LEU A 235 -7.87 -12.54 11.96
C LEU A 235 -7.06 -13.44 12.92
N LYS A 236 -7.71 -14.39 13.61
CA LYS A 236 -7.04 -15.39 14.47
C LYS A 236 -5.99 -16.19 13.71
N ARG A 237 -6.33 -16.69 12.51
CA ARG A 237 -5.37 -17.41 11.65
C ARG A 237 -4.16 -16.56 11.29
N ARG A 238 -4.37 -15.29 10.93
CA ARG A 238 -3.28 -14.37 10.61
C ARG A 238 -2.40 -14.07 11.81
N HIS A 239 -2.99 -13.83 12.98
CA HIS A 239 -2.25 -13.68 14.22
C HIS A 239 -1.36 -14.90 14.50
N THR A 240 -1.92 -16.10 14.39
CA THR A 240 -1.16 -17.36 14.55
C THR A 240 -0.01 -17.48 13.53
N GLN A 241 -0.24 -17.10 12.27
CA GLN A 241 0.81 -17.11 11.24
C GLN A 241 1.92 -16.09 11.55
N LEU A 242 1.57 -14.89 12.02
CA LEU A 242 2.54 -13.88 12.46
C LEU A 242 3.33 -14.36 13.69
N GLN A 243 2.68 -15.03 14.65
CA GLN A 243 3.37 -15.64 15.79
C GLN A 243 4.41 -16.66 15.33
N ARG A 244 4.06 -17.55 14.40
CA ARG A 244 4.99 -18.53 13.83
C ARG A 244 6.16 -17.86 13.11
N LEU A 245 5.88 -16.84 12.31
CA LEU A 245 6.90 -16.06 11.61
C LEU A 245 7.89 -15.44 12.60
N VAL A 246 7.39 -14.77 13.65
CA VAL A 246 8.23 -14.10 14.68
C VAL A 246 9.02 -15.09 15.53
N ARG A 247 8.47 -16.30 15.77
CA ARG A 247 9.20 -17.37 16.46
C ARG A 247 10.40 -17.87 15.66
N ASN A 248 10.24 -17.96 14.34
CA ASN A 248 11.30 -18.43 13.43
C ASN A 248 12.35 -17.34 13.16
N ASP A 249 11.90 -16.08 13.06
CA ASP A 249 12.76 -14.92 12.85
C ASP A 249 12.20 -13.72 13.63
N GLN A 250 12.88 -13.36 14.73
CA GLN A 250 12.47 -12.26 15.59
C GLN A 250 12.50 -10.89 14.89
N GLN A 251 13.27 -10.76 13.80
CA GLN A 251 13.39 -9.54 13.01
C GLN A 251 12.43 -9.52 11.82
N ALA A 252 11.63 -10.57 11.61
CA ALA A 252 10.81 -10.71 10.41
C ALA A 252 9.89 -9.52 10.16
N LEU A 253 9.31 -8.94 11.22
CA LEU A 253 8.36 -7.82 11.10
C LEU A 253 9.04 -6.45 11.17
N GLY A 254 10.34 -6.41 11.48
CA GLY A 254 11.07 -5.18 11.66
C GLY A 254 11.45 -4.51 10.35
N GLY A 255 11.71 -3.20 10.44
CA GLY A 255 12.06 -2.36 9.30
C GLY A 255 10.87 -1.70 8.61
N TYR A 256 11.16 -0.95 7.55
CA TYR A 256 10.20 -0.09 6.86
C TYR A 256 10.42 -0.09 5.36
N ARG A 257 9.46 0.51 4.66
CA ARG A 257 9.52 0.82 3.24
C ARG A 257 9.23 2.28 3.00
N ILE A 258 10.00 2.88 2.11
CA ILE A 258 9.70 4.16 1.46
C ILE A 258 9.42 3.87 -0.01
N GLU A 259 8.34 4.42 -0.51
CA GLU A 259 7.91 4.31 -1.90
C GLU A 259 7.51 5.68 -2.41
N VAL A 260 8.00 6.06 -3.57
CA VAL A 260 7.79 7.37 -4.18
C VAL A 260 7.18 7.18 -5.55
N THR A 261 6.00 7.76 -5.77
CA THR A 261 5.40 7.90 -7.10
C THR A 261 6.04 9.10 -7.79
N VAL A 262 6.57 8.88 -9.00
CA VAL A 262 7.24 9.89 -9.83
C VAL A 262 6.56 9.97 -11.19
N LYS A 263 6.33 11.18 -11.71
CA LYS A 263 5.94 11.40 -13.11
C LYS A 263 7.19 11.54 -13.98
N ALA A 264 7.35 10.68 -14.97
CA ALA A 264 8.49 10.71 -15.89
C ALA A 264 8.19 9.90 -17.17
N PRO A 265 8.74 10.27 -18.33
CA PRO A 265 8.43 9.60 -19.60
C PRO A 265 8.84 8.12 -19.65
N THR A 266 9.97 7.76 -19.04
CA THR A 266 10.51 6.40 -19.02
C THR A 266 10.94 6.00 -17.63
N LEU A 267 11.02 4.68 -17.37
CA LEU A 267 11.50 4.15 -16.09
C LEU A 267 12.92 4.64 -15.79
N ASN A 268 13.80 4.65 -16.78
CA ASN A 268 15.16 5.18 -16.64
C ASN A 268 15.19 6.67 -16.25
N SER A 269 14.29 7.48 -16.80
CA SER A 269 14.16 8.88 -16.41
C SER A 269 13.66 9.01 -14.97
N ALA A 270 12.67 8.20 -14.58
CA ALA A 270 12.15 8.17 -13.22
C ALA A 270 13.22 7.82 -12.18
N ILE A 271 14.04 6.80 -12.46
CA ILE A 271 15.16 6.38 -11.60
C ILE A 271 16.16 7.53 -11.45
N ARG A 272 16.59 8.15 -12.55
CA ARG A 272 17.54 9.28 -12.51
C ARG A 272 16.97 10.51 -11.81
N GLN A 273 15.70 10.80 -11.98
CA GLN A 273 15.02 11.91 -11.32
C GLN A 273 14.96 11.69 -9.81
N LEU A 274 14.46 10.52 -9.38
CA LEU A 274 14.35 10.18 -7.96
C LEU A 274 15.72 10.06 -7.28
N GLY A 275 16.71 9.51 -7.98
CA GLY A 275 18.07 9.38 -7.48
C GLY A 275 18.82 10.70 -7.24
N LYS A 276 18.23 11.84 -7.60
CA LYS A 276 18.74 13.19 -7.31
C LYS A 276 18.03 13.86 -6.13
N THR A 277 17.03 13.21 -5.54
CA THR A 277 16.27 13.76 -4.40
C THR A 277 16.63 13.00 -3.13
N PRO A 278 16.37 13.58 -1.94
CA PRO A 278 16.55 12.88 -0.67
C PRO A 278 15.29 12.10 -0.26
N LEU A 279 14.26 11.99 -1.11
CA LEU A 279 12.94 11.46 -0.74
C LEU A 279 12.96 10.00 -0.28
N LEU A 280 13.93 9.20 -0.74
CA LEU A 280 14.12 7.82 -0.29
C LEU A 280 14.96 7.70 1.00
N ASN A 281 15.55 8.79 1.49
CA ASN A 281 16.33 8.78 2.71
C ASN A 281 15.46 9.07 3.93
N ILE A 282 15.23 8.06 4.79
CA ILE A 282 14.43 8.22 6.01
C ILE A 282 14.96 9.33 6.93
N GLN A 283 16.28 9.54 6.93
CA GLN A 283 16.91 10.52 7.81
C GLN A 283 16.49 11.94 7.43
N GLU A 284 16.21 12.20 6.15
CA GLU A 284 15.71 13.50 5.69
C GLU A 284 14.31 13.79 6.23
N TRP A 285 13.46 12.76 6.31
CA TRP A 285 12.14 12.90 6.90
C TRP A 285 12.18 13.11 8.42
N ILE A 286 13.10 12.44 9.13
CA ILE A 286 13.19 12.52 10.60
C ILE A 286 13.91 13.79 11.05
N LYS A 287 15.00 14.13 10.38
CA LYS A 287 15.84 15.28 10.69
C LYS A 287 16.24 15.97 9.39
N PRO A 288 15.33 16.79 8.82
CA PRO A 288 15.59 17.60 7.64
C PRO A 288 16.90 18.36 7.71
N LEU A 289 17.63 18.36 6.60
CA LEU A 289 18.74 19.26 6.31
C LEU A 289 18.35 20.31 5.26
N ASP A 290 17.28 20.05 4.52
CA ASP A 290 16.69 20.92 3.50
C ASP A 290 15.37 21.51 4.02
N ASP A 291 15.27 22.84 3.98
CA ASP A 291 14.14 23.61 4.52
C ASP A 291 12.80 23.25 3.84
N GLU A 292 12.82 22.69 2.62
CA GLU A 292 11.59 22.20 1.97
C GLU A 292 10.89 21.09 2.79
N PHE A 293 11.62 20.39 3.67
CA PHE A 293 11.10 19.32 4.52
C PHE A 293 10.67 19.78 5.92
N ASP A 294 10.85 21.06 6.30
CA ASP A 294 10.61 21.53 7.68
C ASP A 294 9.19 21.25 8.16
N ASP A 295 8.19 21.54 7.32
CA ASP A 295 6.78 21.25 7.61
C ASP A 295 6.44 19.75 7.49
N HIS A 296 7.37 18.94 7.00
CA HIS A 296 7.19 17.53 6.70
C HIS A 296 7.96 16.60 7.64
N GLN A 297 8.45 17.11 8.77
CA GLN A 297 9.19 16.30 9.72
C GLN A 297 8.34 15.14 10.28
N VAL A 298 8.93 13.95 10.28
CA VAL A 298 8.32 12.69 10.70
C VAL A 298 8.92 12.23 12.03
N GLY A 299 8.02 12.00 13.00
CA GLY A 299 8.32 11.28 14.22
C GLY A 299 8.05 9.78 14.06
N PHE A 300 8.68 8.96 14.90
CA PHE A 300 8.44 7.54 14.93
C PHE A 300 8.48 6.96 16.34
N ILE A 301 7.84 5.80 16.49
CA ILE A 301 7.97 4.92 17.66
C ILE A 301 8.37 3.52 17.20
N LEU A 302 9.05 2.78 18.07
CA LEU A 302 9.50 1.42 17.80
C LEU A 302 8.70 0.43 18.65
N ILE A 303 7.99 -0.48 17.99
CA ILE A 303 7.17 -1.48 18.66
C ILE A 303 7.80 -2.86 18.51
N SER A 304 7.98 -3.59 19.60
CA SER A 304 8.45 -4.98 19.49
C SER A 304 7.34 -5.88 18.94
N SER A 305 7.71 -6.83 18.09
CA SER A 305 6.79 -7.85 17.55
C SER A 305 6.04 -8.59 18.66
N SER A 306 6.72 -8.85 19.79
CA SER A 306 6.12 -9.54 20.93
C SER A 306 5.02 -8.72 21.62
N ALA A 307 5.21 -7.40 21.77
CA ALA A 307 4.21 -6.51 22.35
C ALA A 307 2.97 -6.41 21.48
N MET A 308 3.16 -6.29 20.16
CA MET A 308 2.06 -6.30 19.19
C MET A 308 1.23 -7.59 19.29
N LEU A 309 1.89 -8.75 19.28
CA LEU A 309 1.22 -10.04 19.34
C LEU A 309 0.46 -10.26 20.66
N ARG A 310 1.06 -9.86 21.80
CA ARG A 310 0.41 -9.91 23.12
C ARG A 310 -0.82 -9.00 23.20
N GLN A 311 -0.72 -7.75 22.73
CA GLN A 311 -1.86 -6.84 22.70
C GLN A 311 -3.03 -7.46 21.92
N TRP A 312 -2.76 -8.06 20.77
CA TRP A 312 -3.82 -8.64 19.97
C TRP A 312 -4.55 -9.79 20.70
N THR A 313 -3.82 -10.67 21.37
CA THR A 313 -4.39 -11.74 22.20
C THR A 313 -5.25 -11.18 23.32
N MET A 314 -4.78 -10.16 24.04
CA MET A 314 -5.57 -9.49 25.08
C MET A 314 -6.87 -8.90 24.54
N LEU A 315 -6.82 -8.22 23.39
CA LEU A 315 -8.01 -7.65 22.75
C LEU A 315 -9.01 -8.72 22.31
N GLU A 316 -8.53 -9.85 21.80
CA GLU A 316 -9.36 -10.99 21.44
C GLU A 316 -10.05 -11.59 22.67
N GLU A 317 -9.30 -11.81 23.76
CA GLU A 317 -9.82 -12.32 25.03
C GLU A 317 -10.86 -11.38 25.61
N GLN A 318 -10.62 -10.07 25.58
CA GLN A 318 -11.58 -9.07 26.03
C GLN A 318 -12.87 -9.10 25.19
N ALA A 319 -12.76 -9.24 23.86
CA ALA A 319 -13.94 -9.38 23.02
C ALA A 319 -14.76 -10.65 23.36
N HIS A 320 -14.08 -11.74 23.72
CA HIS A 320 -14.72 -12.96 24.19
C HIS A 320 -15.40 -12.78 25.56
N GLN A 321 -14.73 -12.11 26.51
CA GLN A 321 -15.28 -11.82 27.84
C GLN A 321 -16.54 -10.95 27.77
N LEU A 322 -16.59 -10.00 26.84
CA LEU A 322 -17.77 -9.17 26.57
C LEU A 322 -18.92 -9.93 25.86
N GLY A 323 -18.79 -11.24 25.64
CA GLY A 323 -19.80 -12.05 24.97
C GLY A 323 -20.03 -11.67 23.50
N LEU A 324 -19.08 -10.98 22.88
CA LEU A 324 -19.21 -10.55 21.49
C LEU A 324 -19.15 -11.75 20.55
N PHE A 325 -19.85 -11.63 19.43
CA PHE A 325 -19.97 -12.64 18.40
C PHE A 325 -20.66 -13.95 18.82
N LEU A 326 -21.41 -13.96 19.94
CA LEU A 326 -22.22 -15.10 20.38
C LEU A 326 -23.65 -15.08 19.78
N GLY A 327 -24.33 -16.22 19.82
CA GLY A 327 -25.71 -16.38 19.36
C GLY A 327 -25.88 -16.89 17.92
N ARG A 328 -27.13 -16.82 17.43
CA ARG A 328 -27.59 -17.38 16.14
C ARG A 328 -26.89 -16.70 14.96
N ASN A 329 -26.50 -17.49 13.97
CA ASN A 329 -25.62 -17.05 12.88
C ASN A 329 -26.29 -16.03 11.93
N GLU A 330 -27.61 -16.04 11.87
CA GLU A 330 -28.45 -15.24 10.98
C GLU A 330 -28.68 -13.84 11.53
N ARG A 331 -28.39 -13.60 12.83
CA ARG A 331 -28.62 -12.29 13.43
C ARG A 331 -27.71 -11.22 12.82
N ASN A 332 -28.18 -9.99 12.90
CA ASN A 332 -27.36 -8.84 12.58
C ASN A 332 -26.27 -8.63 13.64
N MET A 333 -25.10 -8.20 13.19
CA MET A 333 -24.02 -7.75 14.05
C MET A 333 -24.36 -6.40 14.64
N THR A 334 -24.10 -6.24 15.94
CA THR A 334 -24.26 -4.95 16.60
C THR A 334 -23.18 -3.96 16.11
N PRO A 335 -23.39 -2.64 16.26
CA PRO A 335 -22.37 -1.65 15.93
C PRO A 335 -21.05 -1.87 16.68
N VAL A 336 -21.12 -2.29 17.94
CA VAL A 336 -19.95 -2.62 18.77
C VAL A 336 -19.17 -3.80 18.18
N GLU A 337 -19.84 -4.88 17.77
CA GLU A 337 -19.17 -6.03 17.16
C GLU A 337 -18.50 -5.68 15.82
N GLN A 338 -19.16 -4.84 15.01
CA GLN A 338 -18.57 -4.34 13.77
C GLN A 338 -17.33 -3.50 14.05
N LYS A 339 -17.38 -2.64 15.08
CA LYS A 339 -16.26 -1.82 15.53
C LYS A 339 -15.09 -2.66 16.06
N VAL A 340 -15.36 -3.64 16.90
CA VAL A 340 -14.34 -4.57 17.45
C VAL A 340 -13.61 -5.30 16.33
N LEU A 341 -14.30 -5.76 15.27
CA LEU A 341 -13.60 -6.37 14.12
C LEU A 341 -12.65 -5.40 13.41
N ILE A 342 -13.04 -4.13 13.28
CA ILE A 342 -12.20 -3.10 12.68
C ILE A 342 -10.97 -2.87 13.54
N ASP A 343 -11.15 -2.72 14.85
CA ASP A 343 -10.05 -2.47 15.79
C ASP A 343 -9.12 -3.68 15.92
N LEU A 344 -9.63 -4.92 15.92
CA LEU A 344 -8.81 -6.14 15.89
C LEU A 344 -8.00 -6.27 14.61
N GLN A 345 -8.55 -5.85 13.46
CA GLN A 345 -7.78 -5.80 12.21
C GLN A 345 -6.69 -4.71 12.28
N ASN A 346 -7.00 -3.56 12.89
CA ASN A 346 -6.02 -2.50 13.12
C ASN A 346 -4.90 -2.92 14.08
N ALA A 347 -5.24 -3.65 15.13
CA ALA A 347 -4.31 -4.17 16.13
C ALA A 347 -3.30 -5.17 15.54
N LEU A 348 -3.61 -5.84 14.42
CA LEU A 348 -2.64 -6.63 13.64
C LEU A 348 -1.72 -5.77 12.77
N GLY A 349 -2.00 -4.48 12.63
CA GLY A 349 -1.25 -3.56 11.76
C GLY A 349 -1.87 -3.41 10.39
N TRP A 350 -3.20 -3.44 10.25
CA TRP A 350 -3.84 -3.10 8.98
C TRP A 350 -4.81 -1.93 9.11
N ASN A 351 -4.55 -0.85 8.38
CA ASN A 351 -5.45 0.28 8.24
C ASN A 351 -5.51 0.73 6.77
N ALA A 352 -6.67 0.58 6.14
CA ALA A 352 -6.88 0.97 4.75
C ALA A 352 -7.38 2.43 4.59
N GLY A 353 -7.59 3.16 5.70
CA GLY A 353 -8.01 4.57 5.70
C GLY A 353 -9.50 4.83 5.46
N TYR A 354 -10.30 3.79 5.26
CA TYR A 354 -11.74 3.93 4.99
C TYR A 354 -12.62 3.94 6.24
N ARG A 355 -12.07 3.70 7.44
CA ARG A 355 -12.85 3.41 8.64
C ARG A 355 -12.39 4.26 9.82
N LYS A 356 -13.37 4.68 10.63
CA LYS A 356 -13.11 5.32 11.92
C LYS A 356 -12.67 4.23 12.91
N LEU A 357 -11.42 4.27 13.36
CA LEU A 357 -10.89 3.43 14.43
C LEU A 357 -11.36 3.93 15.80
N THR A 358 -11.31 3.09 16.84
CA THR A 358 -11.44 3.61 18.21
C THR A 358 -10.20 4.44 18.52
N HIS A 359 -10.39 5.63 19.08
CA HIS A 359 -9.26 6.52 19.35
C HIS A 359 -8.41 5.92 20.47
N TYR A 360 -7.08 5.99 20.35
CA TYR A 360 -6.16 5.34 21.29
C TYR A 360 -6.19 5.93 22.71
N GLN A 361 -6.73 7.15 22.87
CA GLN A 361 -6.95 7.83 24.15
C GLN A 361 -8.41 7.80 24.61
N ASP A 362 -9.27 7.05 23.92
CA ASP A 362 -10.68 6.95 24.30
C ASP A 362 -10.81 6.15 25.60
N THR A 363 -11.18 6.83 26.68
CA THR A 363 -11.38 6.21 28.00
C THR A 363 -12.63 5.34 28.06
N ALA A 364 -13.55 5.49 27.09
CA ALA A 364 -14.74 4.66 26.93
C ALA A 364 -14.53 3.55 25.88
N ALA A 365 -13.28 3.28 25.48
CA ALA A 365 -12.98 2.22 24.55
C ALA A 365 -13.43 0.85 25.07
N TRP A 366 -13.94 0.00 24.17
CA TRP A 366 -14.47 -1.32 24.52
C TRP A 366 -13.45 -2.24 25.18
N TRP A 367 -12.16 -2.02 24.94
CA TRP A 367 -11.08 -2.81 25.54
C TRP A 367 -10.71 -2.37 26.97
N ASP A 368 -11.19 -1.20 27.41
CA ASP A 368 -11.03 -0.70 28.78
C ASP A 368 -12.33 -0.88 29.60
N ALA A 369 -13.37 -1.51 29.03
CA ALA A 369 -14.66 -1.72 29.69
C ALA A 369 -14.59 -2.73 30.86
N PRO A 370 -15.10 -2.39 32.06
CA PRO A 370 -15.18 -3.33 33.18
C PRO A 370 -16.17 -4.47 32.88
N GLN A 371 -15.93 -5.63 33.48
CA GLN A 371 -16.64 -6.91 33.22
C GLN A 371 -18.17 -6.87 33.36
N ASN A 372 -18.76 -5.81 33.93
CA ASN A 372 -20.18 -5.74 34.30
C ASN A 372 -21.05 -4.79 33.45
N GLN A 373 -20.60 -4.27 32.31
CA GLN A 373 -21.40 -3.31 31.51
C GLN A 373 -21.60 -3.72 30.04
N VAL A 374 -22.09 -4.94 29.76
CA VAL A 374 -22.86 -5.19 28.52
C VAL A 374 -23.97 -6.22 28.75
N VAL A 375 -24.76 -6.08 29.81
CA VAL A 375 -26.14 -6.58 29.85
C VAL A 375 -26.94 -5.57 30.68
N GLN A 376 -27.94 -4.94 30.05
CA GLN A 376 -28.93 -3.99 30.59
C GLN A 376 -28.46 -2.55 30.86
N SER A 377 -28.91 -1.63 30.00
CA SER A 377 -29.68 -0.42 30.37
C SER A 377 -29.80 0.52 29.15
N ALA A 378 -30.84 0.36 28.33
CA ALA A 378 -31.90 1.37 28.27
C ALA A 378 -32.32 1.89 29.67
N VAL A 379 -32.65 3.18 29.73
CA VAL A 379 -33.21 3.96 30.86
C VAL A 379 -32.18 4.81 31.66
N GLU A 380 -32.31 6.13 31.42
CA GLU A 380 -32.13 7.32 32.29
C GLU A 380 -30.78 7.72 32.93
N GLN A 381 -30.49 9.03 32.80
CA GLN A 381 -29.51 9.84 33.56
C GLN A 381 -30.10 10.25 34.94
N PRO A 382 -29.32 10.63 35.99
CA PRO A 382 -28.69 11.97 36.11
C PRO A 382 -27.27 12.07 36.76
N THR A 383 -26.50 13.06 36.26
CA THR A 383 -25.66 14.11 36.92
C THR A 383 -24.62 13.81 38.05
N ILE A 384 -23.36 14.29 37.88
CA ILE A 384 -22.65 15.39 38.61
C ILE A 384 -21.10 15.33 38.43
N GLU A 385 -20.52 16.54 38.41
CA GLU A 385 -19.15 17.03 38.18
C GLU A 385 -18.02 16.54 39.12
N GLY A 386 -16.77 16.75 38.69
CA GLY A 386 -15.58 16.74 39.55
C GLY A 386 -14.24 16.83 38.80
N THR A 387 -13.61 17.99 38.86
CA THR A 387 -12.39 18.41 38.12
C THR A 387 -11.07 18.04 38.84
N GLN A 388 -9.98 17.92 38.07
CA GLN A 388 -8.57 18.31 38.34
C GLN A 388 -7.43 17.25 38.37
N ASN A 389 -6.40 17.60 37.56
CA ASN A 389 -4.94 17.51 37.72
C ASN A 389 -4.15 16.19 37.49
N GLN A 390 -3.51 16.13 36.29
CA GLN A 390 -2.07 15.94 35.96
C GLN A 390 -1.09 15.28 36.98
N PRO A 391 -0.04 14.53 36.54
CA PRO A 391 0.98 15.06 35.61
C PRO A 391 1.59 14.12 34.54
N SER A 392 1.90 14.76 33.41
CA SER A 392 3.12 14.68 32.58
C SER A 392 4.09 13.51 32.86
N ALA A 393 4.20 12.59 31.89
CA ALA A 393 5.29 11.62 31.79
C ALA A 393 6.14 11.88 30.54
N ALA A 394 7.45 11.84 30.76
CA ALA A 394 8.54 12.24 29.88
C ALA A 394 8.46 11.70 28.43
N ARG A 395 8.64 12.61 27.47
CA ARG A 395 8.90 12.30 26.07
C ARG A 395 10.27 11.62 25.97
N THR A 396 10.30 10.32 25.71
CA THR A 396 11.55 9.62 25.43
C THR A 396 11.67 9.51 23.91
N PHE A 397 12.51 10.36 23.30
CA PHE A 397 12.91 10.19 21.90
C PHE A 397 13.78 8.93 21.80
N ALA A 398 13.35 7.94 21.03
CA ALA A 398 14.19 6.78 20.74
C ALA A 398 15.41 7.25 19.93
N ALA A 399 16.62 6.87 20.37
CA ALA A 399 17.86 7.23 19.69
C ALA A 399 17.87 6.71 18.24
N LEU A 400 18.34 7.56 17.32
CA LEU A 400 18.52 7.27 15.88
C LEU A 400 19.32 5.99 15.60
N GLN A 401 20.07 5.48 16.58
CA GLN A 401 20.82 4.22 16.51
C GLN A 401 19.93 3.01 16.16
N GLY A 402 18.64 3.02 16.53
CA GLY A 402 17.68 1.97 16.17
C GLY A 402 17.22 1.98 14.71
N LEU A 403 17.54 3.04 13.96
CA LEU A 403 17.24 3.22 12.53
C LEU A 403 18.51 3.50 11.70
N SER A 404 19.69 3.22 12.25
CA SER A 404 20.96 3.63 11.65
C SER A 404 21.30 2.80 10.40
N ASP A 405 20.94 3.35 9.25
CA ASP A 405 21.59 3.08 7.98
C ASP A 405 22.91 3.86 7.92
N VAL A 406 24.03 3.14 8.00
CA VAL A 406 25.28 3.60 7.40
C VAL A 406 25.60 2.64 6.25
N LEU A 407 24.98 2.89 5.09
CA LEU A 407 25.41 2.31 3.82
C LEU A 407 26.77 2.88 3.37
N LEU A 408 27.21 4.01 3.95
CA LEU A 408 28.41 4.72 3.51
C LEU A 408 29.72 3.96 3.70
N LEU A 409 29.90 3.13 4.73
CA LEU A 409 31.23 2.56 5.01
C LEU A 409 31.54 1.30 4.20
N ARG A 410 30.58 0.40 3.97
CA ARG A 410 30.87 -0.85 3.24
C ARG A 410 31.07 -0.63 1.73
N GLU A 411 30.34 0.29 1.12
CA GLU A 411 30.47 0.60 -0.30
C GLU A 411 31.69 1.49 -0.60
N LEU A 412 32.06 2.41 0.29
CA LEU A 412 33.33 3.15 0.16
C LEU A 412 34.54 2.22 0.22
N PHE A 413 34.54 1.20 1.09
CA PHE A 413 35.65 0.25 1.17
C PHE A 413 35.77 -0.64 -0.08
N SER A 414 34.65 -1.03 -0.72
CA SER A 414 34.69 -1.76 -2.00
C SER A 414 35.16 -0.91 -3.18
N ILE A 415 34.93 0.41 -3.14
CA ILE A 415 35.37 1.35 -4.18
C ILE A 415 36.85 1.74 -4.00
N LEU A 416 37.37 1.69 -2.76
CA LEU A 416 38.77 2.06 -2.46
C LEU A 416 39.76 0.88 -2.55
N GLN A 417 39.30 -0.37 -2.48
CA GLN A 417 40.18 -1.55 -2.56
C GLN A 417 41.04 -1.63 -3.85
N PRO A 418 40.57 -1.23 -5.05
CA PRO A 418 41.39 -1.28 -6.25
C PRO A 418 42.47 -0.18 -6.33
N LYS A 419 42.52 0.76 -5.36
CA LYS A 419 43.48 1.88 -5.35
C LYS A 419 44.46 1.84 -4.18
N MET A 420 44.48 0.75 -3.41
CA MET A 420 45.41 0.53 -2.28
C MET A 420 46.24 -0.75 -2.43
N GLY A 421 46.40 -1.25 -3.66
CA GLY A 421 47.31 -2.34 -4.01
C GLY A 421 48.25 -1.92 -5.12
#